data_AF-A0A353BD18-F1
#
_entry.id   AF-A0A353BD18-F1
#
_cell.length_a   1.000
_cell.length_b   1.000
_cell.length_c   1.000
_cell.angle_alpha   90.00
_cell.angle_beta   90.00
_cell.angle_gamma   90.00
#
_symmetry.space_group_name_H-M   'P 1'
#
loop_
_entity.id
_entity.type
_entity.pdbx_description
1 polymer ?
#
loop_
_entity_poly.entity_id
_entity_poly.type
_entity_poly.pdbx_seq_one_letter_code
_entity_poly.pdbx_strand_id
1 'polypeptide(L)'
;MFPANIPALLADVNESFWFPPKASTFAEETDVFFMYILYISIFFFVLIVGVMIYFVLKFRRRPGYRGDSSALHNNTLEIAWTVLPTLIVCWIFARGVNGYLD
;
A
#
# COMPACT_ATOMS: atom_id res chain seq x y z
N MET A 1 -48.82 -4.00 -6.32
CA MET A 1 -48.36 -2.70 -5.78
C MET A 1 -46.90 -2.90 -5.38
N PHE A 2 -45.97 -2.56 -6.28
CA PHE A 2 -44.53 -2.69 -6.02
C PHE A 2 -44.06 -1.50 -5.19
N PRO A 3 -43.25 -1.68 -4.14
CA PRO A 3 -42.75 -0.57 -3.33
C PRO A 3 -41.88 0.35 -4.20
N ALA A 4 -42.21 1.64 -4.16
CA ALA A 4 -41.65 2.68 -4.99
C ALA A 4 -40.26 3.12 -4.50
N ASN A 5 -39.24 2.27 -4.61
CA ASN A 5 -37.85 2.62 -4.22
C ASN A 5 -36.82 1.48 -4.43
N ILE A 6 -36.84 0.79 -5.57
CA ILE A 6 -35.73 -0.12 -5.95
C ILE A 6 -34.33 0.53 -5.84
N PRO A 7 -34.12 1.81 -6.24
CA PRO A 7 -32.80 2.43 -6.05
C PRO A 7 -32.38 2.61 -4.59
N ALA A 8 -33.30 2.79 -3.63
CA ALA A 8 -32.95 2.86 -2.21
C ALA A 8 -32.73 1.48 -1.56
N LEU A 9 -33.13 0.41 -2.25
CA LEU A 9 -32.88 -0.98 -1.85
C LEU A 9 -31.49 -1.44 -2.34
N LEU A 10 -30.98 -0.85 -3.44
CA LEU A 10 -29.72 -1.21 -4.09
C LEU A 10 -28.59 -0.18 -3.91
N ALA A 11 -28.88 1.04 -3.50
CA ALA A 11 -27.89 2.08 -3.19
C ALA A 11 -28.00 2.48 -1.72
N ASP A 12 -26.85 2.58 -1.04
CA ASP A 12 -26.79 3.22 0.26
C ASP A 12 -27.07 4.72 0.01
N VAL A 13 -27.89 5.35 0.85
CA VAL A 13 -28.25 6.77 0.67
C VAL A 13 -27.32 7.68 1.48
N ASN A 14 -26.38 7.10 2.23
CA ASN A 14 -25.36 7.78 3.04
C ASN A 14 -23.93 7.45 2.55
N GLU A 15 -23.71 7.50 1.24
CA GLU A 15 -22.44 7.10 0.59
C GLU A 15 -21.28 8.05 0.96
N SER A 16 -20.35 7.58 1.79
CA SER A 16 -19.00 8.14 1.85
C SER A 16 -18.12 7.41 0.84
N PHE A 17 -17.40 8.16 0.01
CA PHE A 17 -16.54 7.63 -1.06
C PHE A 17 -15.51 6.59 -0.57
N TRP A 18 -15.14 6.65 0.71
CA TRP A 18 -14.00 5.92 1.25
C TRP A 18 -14.40 4.76 2.17
N PHE A 19 -15.23 5.02 3.18
CA PHE A 19 -15.81 4.00 4.07
C PHE A 19 -17.29 4.28 4.30
N PRO A 20 -18.15 3.24 4.36
CA PRO A 20 -19.55 3.41 4.76
C PRO A 20 -19.67 3.79 6.24
N PRO A 21 -20.87 4.19 6.70
CA PRO A 21 -21.13 4.38 8.13
C PRO A 21 -20.75 3.13 8.94
N LYS A 22 -20.07 3.32 10.07
CA LYS A 22 -19.67 2.23 10.97
C LYS A 22 -20.91 1.48 11.49
N ALA A 23 -21.00 0.19 11.17
CA ALA A 23 -22.14 -0.66 11.55
C ALA A 23 -21.80 -1.70 12.64
N SER A 24 -20.55 -1.71 13.13
CA SER A 24 -20.05 -2.66 14.13
C SER A 24 -19.04 -1.97 15.06
N THR A 25 -18.89 -2.48 16.28
CA THR A 25 -17.86 -2.06 17.23
C THR A 25 -16.44 -2.29 16.70
N PHE A 26 -16.25 -3.28 15.82
CA PHE A 26 -14.96 -3.60 15.19
C PHE A 26 -14.65 -2.77 13.94
N ALA A 27 -15.64 -2.04 13.40
CA ALA A 27 -15.49 -1.31 12.15
C ALA A 27 -14.41 -0.22 12.27
N GLU A 28 -14.38 0.48 13.40
CA GLU A 28 -13.39 1.54 13.65
C GLU A 28 -11.95 1.06 13.62
N GLU A 29 -11.66 -0.05 14.30
CA GLU A 29 -10.30 -0.59 14.34
C GLU A 29 -9.86 -1.13 12.97
N THR A 30 -10.79 -1.75 12.25
CA THR A 30 -10.55 -2.27 10.90
C THR A 30 -10.26 -1.13 9.90
N ASP A 31 -11.06 -0.06 9.93
CA ASP A 31 -10.89 1.11 9.07
C ASP A 31 -9.53 1.76 9.31
N VAL A 32 -9.14 1.93 10.59
CA VAL A 32 -7.84 2.49 10.96
C VAL A 32 -6.70 1.58 10.50
N PHE A 33 -6.81 0.27 10.68
CA PHE A 33 -5.79 -0.68 10.24
C PHE A 33 -5.63 -0.70 8.73
N PHE A 34 -6.74 -0.64 7.98
CA PHE A 34 -6.71 -0.48 6.53
C PHE A 34 -5.94 0.78 6.13
N MET A 35 -6.20 1.92 6.77
CA MET A 35 -5.51 3.17 6.48
C MET A 35 -4.01 3.08 6.73
N TYR A 36 -3.57 2.38 7.78
CA TYR A 36 -2.14 2.14 8.01
C TYR A 36 -1.50 1.35 6.87
N ILE A 37 -2.11 0.24 6.45
CA ILE A 37 -1.60 -0.59 5.35
C ILE A 37 -1.56 0.23 4.06
N LEU A 38 -2.62 0.98 3.76
CA LEU A 38 -2.70 1.84 2.59
C LEU A 38 -1.57 2.87 2.57
N TYR A 39 -1.32 3.57 3.68
CA TYR A 39 -0.25 4.56 3.73
C TYR A 39 1.14 3.94 3.56
N ILE A 40 1.36 2.75 4.12
CA ILE A 40 2.58 1.97 3.87
C ILE A 40 2.71 1.66 2.38
N SER A 41 1.65 1.17 1.74
CA SER A 41 1.65 0.86 0.30
C SER A 41 1.91 2.10 -0.55
N ILE A 42 1.26 3.23 -0.26
CA ILE A 42 1.46 4.50 -0.97
C ILE A 42 2.91 4.98 -0.80
N PHE A 43 3.47 4.89 0.41
CA PHE A 43 4.86 5.26 0.67
C PHE A 43 5.83 4.46 -0.22
N PHE A 44 5.71 3.13 -0.22
CA PHE A 44 6.58 2.28 -1.06
C PHE A 44 6.34 2.50 -2.55
N PHE A 45 5.08 2.69 -2.96
CA PHE A 45 4.75 3.01 -4.35
C PHE A 45 5.48 4.28 -4.81
N VAL A 46 5.35 5.37 -4.06
CA VAL A 46 6.01 6.64 -4.38
C VAL A 46 7.54 6.50 -4.35
N LEU A 47 8.08 5.78 -3.37
CA LEU A 47 9.52 5.54 -3.25
C LEU A 47 10.06 4.76 -4.47
N ILE A 48 9.42 3.65 -4.85
CA ILE A 48 9.83 2.82 -5.99
C ILE A 48 9.70 3.59 -7.29
N VAL A 49 8.56 4.25 -7.53
CA VAL A 49 8.33 5.05 -8.73
C VAL A 49 9.31 6.22 -8.82
N GLY A 50 9.58 6.89 -7.69
CA GLY A 50 10.55 7.98 -7.62
C GLY A 50 11.97 7.51 -7.97
N VAL A 51 12.43 6.40 -7.39
CA VAL A 51 13.73 5.79 -7.70
C VAL A 51 13.80 5.35 -9.17
N MET A 52 12.72 4.77 -9.70
CA MET A 52 12.63 4.37 -11.10
C MET A 52 12.75 5.58 -12.04
N ILE A 53 11.99 6.66 -11.80
CA ILE A 53 12.07 7.90 -12.57
C ILE A 53 13.49 8.47 -12.50
N TYR A 54 14.09 8.49 -11.31
CA TYR A 54 15.47 8.94 -11.12
C TYR A 54 16.45 8.12 -12.00
N PHE A 55 16.32 6.79 -12.01
CA PHE A 55 17.17 5.93 -12.84
C PHE A 55 16.94 6.15 -14.34
N VAL A 56 15.70 6.31 -14.78
CA VAL A 56 15.37 6.63 -16.17
C VAL A 56 16.06 7.93 -16.61
N LEU A 57 16.04 8.97 -15.78
CA LEU A 57 16.66 10.27 -16.12
C LEU A 57 18.19 10.23 -16.03
N LYS A 58 18.73 9.60 -14.97
CA LYS A 58 20.16 9.55 -14.69
C LYS A 58 20.91 8.64 -15.67
N PHE A 59 20.37 7.46 -15.94
CA PHE A 59 21.01 6.41 -16.75
C PHE A 59 20.46 6.34 -18.19
N ARG A 60 19.71 7.36 -18.63
CA ARG A 60 19.29 7.49 -20.04
C ARG A 60 20.50 7.39 -20.98
N ARG A 61 20.36 6.62 -22.06
CA ARG A 61 21.39 6.47 -23.10
C ARG A 61 21.81 7.83 -23.66
N ARG A 62 23.13 8.09 -23.70
CA ARG A 62 23.76 9.28 -24.29
C ARG A 62 24.87 8.86 -25.26
N PRO A 63 25.15 9.65 -26.32
CA PRO A 63 26.28 9.38 -27.20
C PRO A 63 27.58 9.32 -26.38
N GLY A 64 28.34 8.23 -26.51
CA GLY A 64 29.59 8.02 -25.75
C GLY A 64 29.45 7.39 -24.36
N TYR A 65 28.24 7.22 -23.83
CA TYR A 65 28.03 6.53 -22.55
C TYR A 65 28.05 5.01 -22.77
N ARG A 66 29.13 4.35 -22.34
CA ARG A 66 29.20 2.90 -22.15
C ARG A 66 28.77 2.63 -20.70
N GLY A 67 27.65 1.93 -20.52
CA GLY A 67 27.17 1.60 -19.17
C GLY A 67 28.23 0.83 -18.40
N ASP A 68 28.44 1.21 -17.15
CA ASP A 68 29.35 0.53 -16.24
C ASP A 68 28.66 -0.74 -15.72
N SER A 69 29.28 -1.90 -15.91
CA SER A 69 28.74 -3.21 -15.49
C SER A 69 29.23 -3.64 -14.10
N SER A 70 29.95 -2.78 -13.38
CA SER A 70 30.66 -3.18 -12.16
C SER A 70 29.79 -3.32 -10.91
N ALA A 71 28.60 -2.70 -10.87
CA ALA A 71 27.72 -2.74 -9.71
C ALA A 71 26.68 -3.87 -9.79
N LEU A 72 27.14 -5.12 -9.65
CA LEU A 72 26.26 -6.30 -9.65
C LEU A 72 25.79 -6.73 -8.25
N HIS A 73 26.56 -6.41 -7.20
CA HIS A 73 26.24 -6.80 -5.83
C HIS A 73 26.49 -5.69 -4.83
N ASN A 74 25.59 -5.56 -3.87
CA ASN A 74 25.76 -4.69 -2.72
C ASN A 74 25.05 -5.28 -1.50
N ASN A 75 25.79 -6.06 -0.71
CA ASN A 75 25.27 -6.74 0.48
C ASN A 75 24.53 -5.80 1.44
N THR A 76 24.96 -4.54 1.58
CA THR A 76 24.31 -3.59 2.49
C THR A 76 22.92 -3.23 1.99
N LEU A 77 22.80 -2.96 0.69
CA LEU A 77 21.52 -2.63 0.06
C LEU A 77 20.59 -3.85 0.04
N GLU A 78 21.15 -5.02 -0.26
CA GLU A 78 20.46 -6.30 -0.29
C GLU A 78 19.85 -6.68 1.08
N ILE A 79 20.59 -6.47 2.16
CA ILE A 79 20.10 -6.69 3.52
C ILE A 79 19.04 -5.65 3.87
N ALA A 80 19.29 -4.37 3.58
CA ALA A 80 18.36 -3.29 3.91
C ALA A 80 16.99 -3.49 3.27
N TRP A 81 16.93 -3.82 1.98
CA TRP A 81 15.67 -4.03 1.27
C TRP A 81 15.00 -5.37 1.59
N THR A 82 15.65 -6.30 2.28
CA THR A 82 15.06 -7.59 2.64
C THR A 82 14.52 -7.54 4.06
N VAL A 83 15.36 -7.08 5.00
CA VAL A 83 15.01 -7.03 6.42
C VAL A 83 13.89 -6.02 6.68
N LEU A 84 13.97 -4.82 6.09
CA LEU A 84 12.99 -3.77 6.36
C LEU A 84 11.57 -4.16 5.92
N PRO A 85 11.31 -4.64 4.68
CA PRO A 85 9.98 -5.10 4.30
C PRO A 85 9.51 -6.32 5.11
N THR A 86 10.42 -7.22 5.48
CA THR A 86 10.08 -8.39 6.30
C THR A 86 9.54 -7.97 7.66
N LEU A 87 10.22 -7.05 8.36
CA LEU A 87 9.78 -6.54 9.66
C LEU A 87 8.41 -5.86 9.59
N ILE A 88 8.16 -5.10 8.52
CA ILE A 88 6.86 -4.44 8.29
C ILE A 88 5.75 -5.48 8.13
N VAL A 89 5.97 -6.51 7.30
CA VAL A 89 4.98 -7.57 7.09
C VAL A 89 4.73 -8.38 8.36
N CYS A 90 5.78 -8.71 9.12
CA CYS A 90 5.64 -9.38 10.42
C CYS A 90 4.80 -8.54 11.40
N TRP A 91 5.01 -7.23 11.44
CA TRP A 91 4.21 -6.34 12.29
C TRP A 91 2.74 -6.28 11.85
N ILE A 92 2.48 -6.17 10.54
CA ILE A 92 1.11 -6.21 9.98
C ILE A 92 0.43 -7.53 10.36
N PHE A 93 1.11 -8.65 10.18
CA PHE A 93 0.59 -9.97 10.54
C PHE A 93 0.26 -10.05 12.04
N ALA A 94 1.19 -9.66 12.91
CA ALA A 94 0.97 -9.70 14.35
C ALA A 94 -0.23 -8.82 14.76
N ARG A 95 -0.34 -7.58 14.27
CA ARG A 95 -1.48 -6.71 14.56
C ARG A 95 -2.80 -7.27 14.02
N GLY A 96 -2.78 -7.82 12.80
CA GLY A 96 -3.96 -8.43 12.19
C GLY A 96 -4.45 -9.67 12.94
N VAL A 97 -3.55 -10.53 13.43
CA VAL A 97 -3.92 -11.68 14.25
C VAL A 97 -4.51 -11.25 15.59
N ASN A 98 -3.92 -10.27 16.28
CA ASN A 98 -4.50 -9.78 17.54
C ASN A 98 -5.91 -9.24 17.34
N GLY A 99 -6.11 -8.36 16.35
CA GLY A 99 -7.46 -7.83 16.05
C GLY A 99 -8.46 -8.86 15.51
N TYR A 100 -8.02 -10.06 15.12
CA TYR A 100 -8.91 -11.17 14.76
C TYR A 100 -9.28 -12.05 15.97
N LEU A 101 -8.39 -12.14 16.96
CA LEU A 101 -8.58 -12.97 18.15
C LEU A 101 -9.35 -12.24 19.26
N ASP A 102 -9.36 -10.91 19.23
CA ASP A 102 -10.18 -10.04 20.09
C ASP A 102 -11.66 -10.03 19.65
#